data_AF-A0A5J4QAI0-F1
#
_entry.id   AF-A0A5J4QAI0-F1
#
_cell.length_a   1.000
_cell.length_b   1.000
_cell.length_c   1.000
_cell.angle_alpha   90.00
_cell.angle_beta   90.00
_cell.angle_gamma   90.00
#
_symmetry.space_group_name_H-M   'P 1'
#
loop_
_entity.id
_entity.type
_entity.pdbx_description
1 polymer ?
#
loop_
_entity_poly.entity_id
_entity_poly.type
_entity_poly.pdbx_seq_one_letter_code
_entity_poly.pdbx_strand_id
1 'polypeptide(L)' 'MNVETKLIKSRLGLLGLAEELGNVSLACKYLGYIRDTFYRYKELFAKGGEEA' A
#
# COMPACT_ATOMS: atom_id res chain seq x y z
N MET A 1 -10.74 -7.16 -18.27
CA MET A 1 -9.48 -6.56 -17.76
C MET A 1 -9.66 -6.32 -16.27
N ASN A 2 -9.00 -7.13 -15.44
CA ASN A 2 -9.31 -7.27 -14.01
C ASN A 2 -8.87 -6.03 -13.22
N VAL A 3 -9.81 -5.12 -12.96
CA VAL A 3 -9.59 -3.83 -12.26
C VAL A 3 -8.96 -4.06 -10.87
N GLU A 4 -9.27 -5.19 -10.27
CA GLU A 4 -8.76 -5.66 -8.98
C GLU A 4 -7.26 -5.93 -9.02
N THR A 5 -6.71 -6.51 -10.08
CA THR A 5 -5.26 -6.77 -10.21
C THR A 5 -4.46 -5.46 -10.31
N LYS A 6 -5.02 -4.45 -10.99
CA LYS A 6 -4.40 -3.12 -11.09
C LYS A 6 -4.40 -2.43 -9.72
N LEU A 7 -5.47 -2.59 -8.97
CA LEU A 7 -5.60 -2.05 -7.62
C LEU A 7 -4.66 -2.74 -6.63
N ILE A 8 -4.50 -4.07 -6.72
CA ILE A 8 -3.55 -4.84 -5.91
C ILE A 8 -2.11 -4.38 -6.17
N LYS A 9 -1.71 -4.20 -7.44
CA LYS A 9 -0.38 -3.67 -7.79
C LYS A 9 -0.15 -2.27 -7.23
N SER A 10 -1.14 -1.37 -7.30
CA SER A 10 -1.01 -0.02 -6.75
C SER A 10 -0.86 -0.03 -5.22
N ARG A 11 -1.55 -0.93 -4.51
CA ARG A 11 -1.44 -1.10 -3.05
C ARG A 11 -0.06 -1.60 -2.64
N LEU A 12 0.43 -2.64 -3.31
CA LEU A 12 1.79 -3.16 -3.13
C LEU A 12 2.85 -2.09 -3.43
N GLY A 13 2.65 -1.31 -4.50
CA GLY A 13 3.53 -0.22 -4.87
C GLY A 13 3.61 0.87 -3.80
N LEU A 14 2.50 1.20 -3.14
CA LEU A 14 2.48 2.17 -2.04
C LEU A 14 3.25 1.66 -0.80
N LEU A 15 3.11 0.37 -0.47
CA LEU A 15 3.83 -0.25 0.64
C LEU A 15 5.34 -0.27 0.37
N GLY A 16 5.75 -0.76 -0.79
CA GLY A 16 7.17 -0.80 -1.18
C GLY A 16 7.81 0.58 -1.31
N LEU A 17 7.08 1.57 -1.85
CA LEU A 17 7.58 2.94 -1.95
C LEU A 17 7.78 3.58 -0.56
N ALA A 18 6.91 3.27 0.41
CA ALA A 18 7.07 3.76 1.77
C ALA A 18 8.27 3.13 2.48
N GLU A 19 8.58 1.86 2.20
CA GLU A 19 9.77 1.18 2.71
C GLU A 19 11.05 1.74 2.06
N GLU A 20 11.06 1.93 0.74
CA GLU A 20 12.21 2.50 0.01
C GLU A 20 12.53 3.93 0.45
N LEU A 21 11.51 4.76 0.65
CA LEU A 21 11.66 6.14 1.11
C LEU A 21 11.88 6.24 2.63
N GLY A 22 11.60 5.18 3.40
CA GLY A 22 11.53 5.20 4.86
C GLY A 22 10.52 6.23 5.41
N ASN A 23 9.62 6.75 4.56
CA ASN A 23 8.72 7.85 4.90
C ASN A 23 7.36 7.69 4.25
N VAL A 24 6.40 7.26 5.06
CA VAL A 24 5.00 7.03 4.67
C VAL A 24 4.34 8.30 4.12
N SER A 25 4.61 9.46 4.72
CA SER A 25 3.99 10.73 4.31
C SER A 25 4.45 11.14 2.91
N LEU A 26 5.73 10.90 2.61
CA LEU A 26 6.31 11.21 1.31
C LEU A 26 5.77 10.25 0.24
N ALA A 27 5.78 8.93 0.51
CA ALA A 27 5.21 7.93 -0.40
C ALA A 27 3.72 8.19 -0.72
N CYS A 28 2.93 8.53 0.31
CA CYS A 28 1.53 8.95 0.16
C CYS A 28 1.40 10.18 -0.76
N LYS A 29 2.24 11.20 -0.59
CA LYS A 29 2.24 12.40 -1.44
C LYS A 29 2.62 12.10 -2.90
N TYR A 30 3.59 11.22 -3.13
CA TYR A 30 4.04 10.85 -4.48
C TYR A 30 2.97 10.07 -5.26
N LEU A 31 2.30 9.13 -4.60
CA LEU A 31 1.28 8.28 -5.23
C LEU A 31 -0.14 8.87 -5.16
N GLY A 32 -0.32 10.03 -4.52
CA GLY A 32 -1.62 10.67 -4.36
C GLY A 32 -2.55 9.97 -3.37
N TYR A 33 -1.99 9.21 -2.43
CA TYR A 33 -2.74 8.56 -1.36
C TYR A 33 -2.66 9.36 -0.06
N ILE A 34 -3.60 9.07 0.84
CA ILE A 34 -3.62 9.60 2.20
C ILE A 34 -3.03 8.57 3.16
N ARG A 35 -2.42 9.06 4.24
CA ARG A 35 -1.80 8.22 5.28
C ARG A 35 -2.75 7.16 5.83
N ASP A 36 -4.03 7.50 6.00
CA ASP A 36 -5.06 6.57 6.50
C ASP A 36 -5.16 5.31 5.61
N THR A 37 -5.17 5.51 4.29
CA THR A 37 -5.23 4.43 3.30
C THR A 37 -3.99 3.54 3.35
N PHE A 38 -2.82 4.11 3.66
CA PHE A 38 -1.60 3.32 3.86
C PHE A 38 -1.74 2.35 5.05
N TYR A 39 -2.18 2.83 6.21
CA TYR A 39 -2.35 1.97 7.39
C TYR A 39 -3.40 0.89 7.16
N ARG A 40 -4.48 1.22 6.45
CA ARG A 40 -5.50 0.25 6.04
C ARG A 40 -4.92 -0.86 5.16
N TYR A 41 -4.10 -0.51 4.17
CA TYR A 41 -3.45 -1.51 3.34
C TYR A 41 -2.40 -2.31 4.09
N LYS A 42 -1.65 -1.67 4.99
CA LYS A 42 -0.69 -2.34 5.87
C LYS A 42 -1.39 -3.38 6.76
N GLU A 43 -2.52 -3.03 7.35
CA GLU A 43 -3.32 -3.95 8.18
C GLU A 43 -3.91 -5.09 7.36
N LEU A 44 -4.45 -4.80 6.17
CA LEU A 44 -4.93 -5.83 5.25
C LEU A 44 -3.81 -6.78 4.79
N PHE A 45 -2.60 -6.26 4.59
CA PHE A 45 -1.42 -7.07 4.26
C PHE A 45 -0.94 -7.91 5.45
N ALA A 46 -0.94 -7.34 6.66
CA ALA A 46 -0.59 -8.06 7.88
C ALA A 46 -1.60 -9.19 8.14
N LYS A 47 -2.89 -8.87 8.10
CA LYS A 47 -3.99 -9.82 8.32
C LYS A 47 -4.08 -10.89 7.21
N GLY A 48 -3.85 -10.50 5.96
CA GLY A 48 -3.80 -11.44 4.83
C GLY A 48 -2.53 -12.31 4.78
N GLY A 49 -1.49 -11.95 5.55
CA GLY A 49 -0.30 -12.77 5.75
C GLY A 49 -0.42 -13.79 6.88
N GLU A 50 -1.43 -13.65 7.76
CA GLU A 50 -1.71 -14.59 8.85
C GLU A 50 -2.57 -15.79 8.41
N GLU A 51 -3.12 -15.79 7.19
CA GLU A 51 -3.79 -16.97 6.60
C GLU A 51 -2.83 -17.82 5.75
N ALA A 52 -1.63 -18.09 6.29
CA ALA A 52 -0.66 -19.03 5.74
C ALA A 52 -1.00 -20.48 6.12
#